data_AF-A0AAD9PL09-F1
#
_entry.id   AF-A0AAD9PL09-F1
#
_cell.length_a   1.000
_cell.length_b   1.000
_cell.length_c   1.000
_cell.angle_alpha   90.00
_cell.angle_beta   90.00
_cell.angle_gamma   90.00
#
_symmetry.space_group_name_H-M   'P 1'
#
loop_
_entity.id
_entity.type
_entity.pdbx_description
1 polymer ?
#
loop_
_entity_poly.entity_id
_entity_poly.type
_entity_poly.pdbx_seq_one_letter_code
_entity_poly.pdbx_strand_id
1 'polypeptide(L)'
;MIFTTSKLINNFLLLNDNFTNFPKGWFRDRITVSAGLFGMSLAKTCLSLILIITVFFAAIWLLEYWVLESVVGFDLPLGFKIISLISTLFLYTVLINSVNMMYLLMMSCVVFYSTHTLLLGVLIQAYIYQDYTFALRKVDKITNDTDDLLFFLFLGLSIIRLVLALVLWYYVLVLAAIRINGGSGWEKVSALDYEILNIPHQIKGLEEKHIARKRLRSAFEAAGLIPSNKGYIPEIICT
;
A
#
# COMPACT_ATOMS: atom_id res chain seq x y z
N MET A 1 52.28 1.13 5.00
CA MET A 1 50.89 1.12 5.53
C MET A 1 49.88 0.95 4.38
N ILE A 2 50.05 -0.05 3.50
CA ILE A 2 49.15 -0.34 2.35
C ILE A 2 49.14 -1.85 2.08
N PHE A 3 48.91 -2.69 3.10
CA PHE A 3 48.88 -4.15 2.89
C PHE A 3 47.79 -4.89 3.69
N THR A 4 46.83 -4.18 4.27
CA THR A 4 45.75 -4.76 5.09
C THR A 4 44.36 -4.73 4.43
N THR A 5 44.19 -4.03 3.30
CA THR A 5 42.88 -3.89 2.63
C THR A 5 42.55 -5.04 1.66
N SER A 6 43.56 -5.65 1.04
CA SER A 6 43.35 -6.76 0.09
C SER A 6 42.85 -8.05 0.77
N LYS A 7 43.32 -8.36 1.98
CA LYS A 7 42.91 -9.56 2.72
C LYS A 7 41.48 -9.46 3.27
N LEU A 8 41.02 -8.25 3.58
CA LEU A 8 39.66 -7.98 4.02
C LEU A 8 38.65 -8.12 2.88
N ILE A 9 39.01 -7.71 1.66
CA ILE A 9 38.15 -7.83 0.47
C ILE A 9 38.01 -9.29 0.04
N ASN A 10 39.08 -10.09 0.07
CA ASN A 10 39.00 -11.51 -0.27
C ASN A 10 38.21 -12.33 0.76
N ASN A 11 38.27 -11.98 2.06
CA ASN A 11 37.42 -12.61 3.07
C ASN A 11 35.95 -12.18 2.96
N PHE A 12 35.67 -10.97 2.47
CA PHE A 12 34.30 -10.52 2.21
C PHE A 12 33.68 -11.22 0.99
N LEU A 13 34.49 -11.49 -0.04
CA LEU A 13 34.07 -12.25 -1.22
C LEU A 13 33.81 -13.73 -0.89
N LEU A 14 34.63 -14.35 -0.04
CA LEU A 14 34.40 -15.74 0.41
C LEU A 14 33.20 -15.89 1.37
N LEU A 15 32.81 -14.83 2.09
CA LEU A 15 31.57 -14.80 2.87
C LEU A 15 30.32 -14.71 1.98
N ASN A 16 30.44 -14.23 0.74
CA ASN A 16 29.33 -14.11 -0.20
C ASN A 16 28.92 -15.47 -0.80
N ASP A 17 29.86 -16.40 -0.97
CA ASP A 17 29.57 -17.74 -1.52
C ASP A 17 28.86 -18.65 -0.51
N ASN A 18 29.04 -18.41 0.80
CA ASN A 18 28.37 -19.17 1.86
C ASN A 18 26.95 -18.66 2.21
N PHE A 19 26.49 -17.57 1.60
CA PHE A 19 25.10 -17.11 1.70
C PHE A 19 24.12 -17.87 0.79
N THR A 20 24.59 -18.91 0.08
CA THR A 20 23.80 -19.73 -0.84
C THR A 20 22.90 -20.77 -0.15
N ASN A 21 22.96 -20.89 1.18
CA ASN A 21 22.16 -21.83 1.98
C ASN A 21 21.07 -21.18 2.84
N PHE A 22 20.60 -19.99 2.49
CA PHE A 22 19.31 -19.50 2.97
C PHE A 22 18.18 -20.02 2.06
N PRO A 23 16.99 -20.35 2.60
CA PRO A 23 15.88 -20.86 1.81
C PRO A 23 15.58 -19.89 0.66
N LYS A 24 15.88 -20.35 -0.56
CA LYS A 24 15.92 -19.60 -1.83
C LYS A 24 14.60 -18.89 -2.21
N GLY A 25 13.53 -19.04 -1.43
CA GLY A 25 12.22 -18.45 -1.70
C GLY A 25 12.03 -17.03 -1.18
N TRP A 26 12.84 -16.53 -0.23
CA TRP A 26 12.52 -15.27 0.47
C TRP A 26 13.14 -14.01 -0.15
N PHE A 27 14.26 -14.13 -0.85
CA PHE A 27 15.00 -12.97 -1.37
C PHE A 27 15.20 -12.93 -2.89
N ARG A 28 14.88 -14.01 -3.61
CA ARG A 28 15.11 -14.11 -5.05
C ARG A 28 14.10 -13.33 -5.90
N ASP A 29 12.92 -13.02 -5.34
CA ASP A 29 11.85 -12.31 -6.06
C ASP A 29 11.92 -10.77 -5.92
N ARG A 30 12.94 -10.22 -5.26
CA ARG A 30 13.12 -8.76 -5.15
C ARG A 30 13.57 -8.06 -6.44
N ILE A 31 13.83 -8.83 -7.50
CA ILE A 31 14.12 -8.34 -8.85
C ILE A 31 12.80 -8.27 -9.68
N THR A 32 11.69 -8.77 -9.16
CA THR A 32 10.36 -8.72 -9.80
C THR A 32 9.54 -7.60 -9.19
N VAL A 33 9.38 -6.48 -9.92
CA VAL A 33 8.67 -5.27 -9.46
C VAL A 33 7.17 -5.52 -9.19
N SER A 34 6.62 -6.68 -9.58
CA SER A 34 5.20 -7.01 -9.39
C SER A 34 4.90 -8.29 -8.59
N ALA A 35 5.86 -8.80 -7.81
CA ALA A 35 5.62 -9.92 -6.88
C ALA A 35 5.09 -9.41 -5.52
N GLY A 36 3.85 -9.77 -5.20
CA GLY A 36 3.27 -9.61 -3.86
C GLY A 36 3.61 -10.80 -2.94
N LEU A 37 2.89 -10.92 -1.81
CA LEU A 37 3.09 -12.00 -0.84
C LEU A 37 2.98 -13.38 -1.52
N PHE A 38 3.85 -14.31 -1.08
CA PHE A 38 3.95 -15.68 -1.61
C PHE A 38 4.23 -15.74 -3.12
N GLY A 39 4.86 -14.69 -3.66
CA GLY A 39 5.18 -14.58 -5.07
C GLY A 39 3.94 -14.40 -5.94
N MET A 40 2.74 -14.12 -5.43
CA MET A 40 1.57 -13.85 -6.27
C MET A 40 1.72 -12.54 -7.04
N SER A 41 0.91 -12.28 -8.07
CA SER A 41 0.89 -10.94 -8.66
C SER A 41 0.33 -9.93 -7.67
N LEU A 42 0.75 -8.68 -7.83
CA LEU A 42 0.45 -7.63 -6.85
C LEU A 42 -1.07 -7.36 -6.76
N ALA A 43 -1.78 -7.36 -7.89
CA ALA A 43 -3.25 -7.22 -7.91
C ALA A 43 -3.96 -8.40 -7.20
N LYS A 44 -3.48 -9.64 -7.40
CA LYS A 44 -4.02 -10.83 -6.70
C LYS A 44 -3.78 -10.74 -5.19
N THR A 45 -2.61 -10.25 -4.80
CA THR A 45 -2.25 -10.05 -3.39
C THR A 45 -3.19 -9.02 -2.73
N CYS A 46 -3.44 -7.88 -3.39
CA CYS A 46 -4.42 -6.91 -2.93
C CYS A 46 -5.81 -7.54 -2.78
N LEU A 47 -6.26 -8.31 -3.76
CA LEU A 47 -7.57 -8.96 -3.74
C LEU A 47 -7.71 -9.96 -2.58
N SER A 48 -6.68 -10.78 -2.34
CA SER A 48 -6.64 -11.70 -1.21
C SER A 48 -6.71 -10.96 0.13
N LEU A 49 -5.95 -9.86 0.28
CA LEU A 49 -6.01 -9.03 1.49
C LEU A 49 -7.39 -8.41 1.69
N ILE A 50 -8.01 -7.89 0.62
CA ILE A 50 -9.36 -7.33 0.69
C ILE A 50 -10.37 -8.38 1.11
N LEU A 51 -10.31 -9.60 0.57
CA LEU A 51 -11.18 -10.70 0.98
C LEU A 51 -11.04 -11.00 2.48
N ILE A 52 -9.81 -11.06 2.99
CA ILE A 52 -9.55 -11.29 4.42
C ILE A 52 -10.14 -10.14 5.25
N ILE A 53 -9.92 -8.88 4.85
CA ILE A 53 -10.49 -7.70 5.53
C ILE A 53 -12.02 -7.75 5.55
N THR A 54 -12.66 -8.19 4.47
CA THR A 54 -14.12 -8.36 4.38
C THR A 54 -14.61 -9.46 5.32
N VAL A 55 -13.89 -10.57 5.45
CA VAL A 55 -14.22 -11.64 6.41
C VAL A 55 -14.12 -11.13 7.85
N PHE A 56 -13.06 -10.38 8.18
CA PHE A 56 -12.95 -9.75 9.50
C PHE A 56 -14.08 -8.74 9.74
N PHE A 57 -14.45 -7.95 8.74
CA PHE A 57 -15.59 -7.05 8.84
C PHE A 57 -16.90 -7.80 9.15
N ALA A 58 -17.19 -8.90 8.46
CA ALA A 58 -18.38 -9.70 8.73
C ALA A 58 -18.37 -10.31 10.15
N ALA A 59 -17.21 -10.80 10.60
CA ALA A 59 -17.06 -11.32 11.96
C ALA A 59 -17.26 -10.23 13.02
N ILE A 60 -16.67 -9.06 12.81
CA ILE A 60 -16.83 -7.89 13.69
C ILE A 60 -18.30 -7.48 13.72
N TRP A 61 -18.98 -7.36 12.58
CA TRP A 61 -20.39 -6.96 12.50
C TRP A 61 -21.31 -7.91 13.28
N LEU A 62 -21.05 -9.22 13.21
CA LEU A 62 -21.83 -10.22 13.96
C LEU A 62 -21.60 -10.11 15.48
N LEU A 63 -20.37 -9.81 15.91
CA LEU A 63 -20.01 -9.65 17.31
C LEU A 63 -20.42 -8.28 17.87
N GLU A 64 -20.47 -7.26 17.01
CA GLU A 64 -20.67 -5.85 17.36
C GLU A 64 -21.90 -5.66 18.22
N TYR A 65 -23.07 -6.13 17.75
CA TYR A 65 -24.34 -5.97 18.47
C TYR A 65 -24.28 -6.52 19.91
N TRP A 66 -23.79 -7.75 20.06
CA TRP A 66 -23.72 -8.42 21.35
C TRP A 66 -22.76 -7.73 22.31
N VAL A 67 -21.59 -7.32 21.81
CA VAL A 67 -20.54 -6.69 22.63
C VAL A 67 -20.89 -5.25 22.99
N LEU A 68 -21.45 -4.47 22.07
CA LEU A 68 -21.81 -3.09 22.33
C LEU A 68 -23.03 -2.94 23.24
N GLU A 69 -24.03 -3.82 23.11
CA GLU A 69 -25.17 -3.84 24.01
C GLU A 69 -24.77 -4.29 25.42
N SER A 70 -23.96 -5.34 25.55
CA SER A 70 -23.57 -5.88 26.87
C SER A 70 -22.57 -4.99 27.61
N VAL A 71 -21.59 -4.46 26.88
CA VAL A 71 -20.51 -3.64 27.45
C VAL A 71 -20.97 -2.19 27.49
N VAL A 72 -21.18 -1.55 26.36
CA VAL A 72 -21.37 -0.09 26.31
C VAL A 72 -22.82 0.34 26.58
N GLY A 73 -23.78 -0.58 26.48
CA GLY A 73 -25.21 -0.32 26.72
C GLY A 73 -25.92 0.41 25.59
N PHE A 74 -25.33 0.49 24.39
CA PHE A 74 -25.97 1.05 23.20
C PHE A 74 -25.46 0.38 21.93
N ASP A 75 -26.33 0.22 20.92
CA ASP A 75 -25.93 -0.24 19.60
C ASP A 75 -25.39 0.93 18.75
N LEU A 76 -24.45 0.61 17.86
CA LEU A 76 -23.84 1.60 16.98
C LEU A 76 -24.89 2.12 15.97
N PRO A 77 -24.97 3.44 15.73
CA PRO A 77 -25.98 3.97 14.82
C PRO A 77 -25.84 3.38 13.41
N LEU A 78 -26.98 3.01 12.82
CA LEU A 78 -27.04 2.33 11.52
C LEU A 78 -26.32 3.09 10.39
N GLY A 79 -26.25 4.42 10.46
CA GLY A 79 -25.47 5.24 9.52
C GLY A 79 -23.98 4.91 9.53
N PHE A 80 -23.36 4.72 10.70
CA PHE A 80 -21.95 4.34 10.81
C PHE A 80 -21.70 2.94 10.27
N LYS A 81 -22.65 2.01 10.50
CA LYS A 81 -22.62 0.66 9.95
C LYS A 81 -22.61 0.68 8.42
N ILE A 82 -23.51 1.44 7.81
CA ILE A 82 -23.54 1.62 6.35
C ILE A 82 -22.25 2.24 5.81
N ILE A 83 -21.70 3.27 6.48
CA ILE A 83 -20.44 3.89 6.06
C ILE A 83 -19.27 2.90 6.14
N SER A 84 -19.21 2.06 7.18
CA SER A 84 -18.21 0.99 7.30
C SER A 84 -18.37 -0.07 6.19
N LEU A 85 -19.60 -0.43 5.82
CA LEU A 85 -19.85 -1.34 4.71
C LEU A 85 -19.40 -0.73 3.37
N ILE A 86 -19.81 0.51 3.08
CA ILE A 86 -19.46 1.20 1.84
C ILE A 86 -17.94 1.35 1.71
N SER A 87 -17.26 1.74 2.78
CA SER A 87 -15.80 1.87 2.77
C SER A 87 -15.09 0.53 2.55
N THR A 88 -15.62 -0.57 3.08
CA THR A 88 -15.08 -1.92 2.83
C THR A 88 -15.31 -2.35 1.38
N LEU A 89 -16.50 -2.10 0.82
CA LEU A 89 -16.81 -2.37 -0.59
C LEU A 89 -15.94 -1.52 -1.53
N PHE A 90 -15.64 -0.29 -1.14
CA PHE A 90 -14.79 0.61 -1.91
C PHE A 90 -13.38 0.05 -2.14
N LEU A 91 -12.89 -0.83 -1.26
CA LEU A 91 -11.59 -1.48 -1.44
C LEU A 91 -11.52 -2.32 -2.72
N TYR A 92 -12.66 -2.86 -3.19
CA TYR A 92 -12.73 -3.65 -4.43
C TYR A 92 -12.53 -2.82 -5.70
N THR A 93 -12.47 -1.48 -5.61
CA THR A 93 -12.10 -0.61 -6.75
C THR A 93 -10.72 -0.93 -7.32
N VAL A 94 -9.87 -1.67 -6.58
CA VAL A 94 -8.60 -2.21 -7.07
C VAL A 94 -8.75 -3.03 -8.37
N LEU A 95 -9.94 -3.63 -8.60
CA LEU A 95 -10.25 -4.39 -9.80
C LEU A 95 -10.32 -3.53 -11.07
N ILE A 96 -10.63 -2.24 -10.93
CA ILE A 96 -10.75 -1.32 -12.06
C ILE A 96 -9.34 -0.95 -12.51
N ASN A 97 -8.98 -1.26 -13.75
CA ASN A 97 -7.66 -0.94 -14.31
C ASN A 97 -7.54 0.56 -14.68
N SER A 98 -7.64 1.43 -13.69
CA SER A 98 -7.55 2.89 -13.84
C SER A 98 -6.65 3.50 -12.78
N VAL A 99 -5.78 4.43 -13.17
CA VAL A 99 -4.90 5.18 -12.27
C VAL A 99 -5.71 6.06 -11.31
N ASN A 100 -6.76 6.72 -11.82
CA ASN A 100 -7.61 7.61 -11.03
C ASN A 100 -8.33 6.85 -9.90
N MET A 101 -8.78 5.62 -10.18
CA MET A 101 -9.41 4.78 -9.16
C MET A 101 -8.44 4.35 -8.07
N MET A 102 -7.14 4.24 -8.37
CA MET A 102 -6.13 3.93 -7.35
C MET A 102 -5.86 5.10 -6.41
N TYR A 103 -5.84 6.33 -6.91
CA TYR A 103 -5.74 7.51 -6.04
C TYR A 103 -6.96 7.64 -5.14
N LEU A 104 -8.15 7.37 -5.68
CA LEU A 104 -9.39 7.36 -4.90
C LEU A 104 -9.33 6.26 -3.82
N LEU A 105 -8.85 5.07 -4.18
CA LEU A 105 -8.65 3.96 -3.24
C LEU A 105 -7.65 4.31 -2.13
N MET A 106 -6.53 4.96 -2.46
CA MET A 106 -5.56 5.43 -1.47
C MET A 106 -6.18 6.41 -0.46
N MET A 107 -6.93 7.40 -0.96
CA MET A 107 -7.64 8.35 -0.09
C MET A 107 -8.67 7.64 0.78
N SER A 108 -9.40 6.68 0.20
CA SER A 108 -10.37 5.86 0.93
C SER A 108 -9.71 5.05 2.04
N CYS A 109 -8.54 4.44 1.82
CA CYS A 109 -7.79 3.71 2.85
C CYS A 109 -7.39 4.62 4.02
N VAL A 110 -6.97 5.87 3.74
CA VAL A 110 -6.60 6.83 4.79
C VAL A 110 -7.82 7.23 5.62
N VAL A 111 -8.95 7.54 4.96
CA VAL A 111 -10.21 7.88 5.63
C VAL A 111 -10.73 6.70 6.44
N PHE A 112 -10.68 5.49 5.88
CA PHE A 112 -11.05 4.24 6.55
C PHE A 112 -10.22 4.04 7.82
N TYR A 113 -8.89 4.12 7.71
CA TYR A 113 -7.98 3.94 8.84
C TYR A 113 -8.24 4.98 9.94
N SER A 114 -8.39 6.25 9.55
CA SER A 114 -8.62 7.36 10.49
C SER A 114 -9.95 7.20 11.23
N THR A 115 -11.03 6.91 10.51
CA THR A 115 -12.37 6.73 11.10
C THR A 115 -12.43 5.54 12.05
N HIS A 116 -11.86 4.40 11.67
CA HIS A 116 -11.89 3.19 12.49
C HIS A 116 -10.96 3.28 13.70
N THR A 117 -9.84 4.00 13.59
CA THR A 117 -8.96 4.27 14.74
C THR A 117 -9.67 5.17 15.77
N LEU A 118 -10.38 6.20 15.30
CA LEU A 118 -11.13 7.11 16.17
C LEU A 118 -12.27 6.36 16.88
N LEU A 119 -13.00 5.52 16.15
CA LEU A 119 -14.06 4.68 16.70
C LEU A 119 -13.53 3.70 17.76
N LEU A 120 -12.41 3.02 17.48
CA LEU A 120 -11.75 2.14 18.44
C LEU A 120 -11.30 2.90 19.70
N GLY A 121 -10.77 4.12 19.54
CA GLY A 121 -10.36 4.97 20.66
C GLY A 121 -11.55 5.36 21.56
N VAL A 122 -12.68 5.74 20.96
CA VAL A 122 -13.91 6.06 21.70
C VAL A 122 -14.42 4.83 22.46
N LEU A 123 -14.38 3.64 21.86
CA LEU A 123 -14.81 2.40 22.51
C LEU A 123 -13.93 2.02 23.70
N ILE A 124 -12.61 2.13 23.57
CA ILE A 124 -11.68 1.89 24.69
C ILE A 124 -11.95 2.90 25.82
N GLN A 125 -12.15 4.17 25.48
CA GLN A 125 -12.43 5.20 26.47
C GLN A 125 -13.77 4.97 27.18
N ALA A 126 -14.80 4.54 26.44
CA ALA A 126 -16.11 4.22 27.00
C ALA A 126 -16.02 3.03 27.97
N TYR A 127 -15.28 1.98 27.61
CA TYR A 127 -15.03 0.82 28.47
C TYR A 127 -14.35 1.22 29.79
N ILE A 128 -13.28 2.01 29.72
CA ILE A 128 -12.55 2.50 30.91
C ILE A 128 -13.46 3.36 31.80
N TYR A 129 -14.26 4.24 31.21
CA TYR A 129 -15.16 5.12 31.96
C TYR A 129 -16.28 4.35 32.66
N GLN A 130 -16.82 3.32 32.01
CA GLN A 130 -17.81 2.46 32.61
C GLN A 130 -17.24 1.69 33.80
N ASP A 131 -16.05 1.11 33.68
CA ASP A 131 -15.37 0.42 34.78
C ASP A 131 -15.12 1.34 35.98
N TYR A 132 -14.81 2.63 35.72
CA TYR A 132 -14.62 3.62 36.78
C TYR A 132 -15.93 4.02 37.48
N THR A 133 -17.04 4.10 36.73
CA THR A 133 -18.36 4.47 37.25
C THR A 133 -19.11 3.30 37.91
N PHE A 134 -18.80 2.06 37.53
CA PHE A 134 -19.44 0.83 38.07
C PHE A 134 -18.79 0.25 39.33
N ALA A 135 -17.76 0.89 39.90
CA ALA A 135 -17.16 0.51 41.19
C ALA A 135 -18.17 0.44 42.36
N LEU A 136 -19.40 0.98 42.19
CA LEU A 136 -20.50 0.93 43.14
C LEU A 136 -21.50 -0.25 42.96
N ARG A 137 -21.45 -1.02 41.87
CA ARG A 137 -22.29 -2.23 41.65
C ARG A 137 -21.44 -3.49 41.53
N LYS A 138 -20.81 -3.87 42.63
CA LYS A 138 -19.84 -4.98 42.70
C LYS A 138 -20.45 -6.38 42.84
N VAL A 139 -21.77 -6.54 42.67
CA VAL A 139 -22.48 -7.79 42.99
C VAL A 139 -22.77 -8.67 41.75
N ASP A 140 -22.90 -8.10 40.55
CA ASP A 140 -23.18 -8.89 39.32
C ASP A 140 -21.92 -9.36 38.55
N LYS A 141 -20.72 -8.86 38.91
CA LYS A 141 -19.49 -9.07 38.13
C LYS A 141 -18.93 -10.51 38.19
N ILE A 142 -19.50 -11.39 39.03
CA ILE A 142 -19.10 -12.81 39.14
C ILE A 142 -19.63 -13.65 37.95
N THR A 143 -20.57 -13.11 37.17
CA THR A 143 -21.15 -13.76 35.99
C THR A 143 -20.60 -13.26 34.64
N ASN A 144 -19.70 -12.25 34.64
CA ASN A 144 -19.37 -11.44 33.45
C ASN A 144 -18.00 -11.72 32.79
N ASP A 145 -17.24 -12.74 33.20
CA ASP A 145 -15.92 -13.05 32.60
C ASP A 145 -16.00 -13.31 31.08
N THR A 146 -17.13 -13.83 30.60
CA THR A 146 -17.38 -14.07 29.16
C THR A 146 -17.56 -12.80 28.36
N ASP A 147 -18.12 -11.73 28.93
CA ASP A 147 -18.39 -10.49 28.20
C ASP A 147 -17.10 -9.68 27.99
N ASP A 148 -16.22 -9.66 28.99
CA ASP A 148 -14.89 -9.06 28.87
C ASP A 148 -14.05 -9.78 27.80
N LEU A 149 -14.10 -11.12 27.76
CA LEU A 149 -13.40 -11.91 26.73
C LEU A 149 -13.92 -11.62 25.33
N LEU A 150 -15.23 -11.52 25.15
CA LEU A 150 -15.85 -11.15 23.88
C LEU A 150 -15.49 -9.72 23.45
N PHE A 151 -15.40 -8.78 24.40
CA PHE A 151 -14.94 -7.42 24.15
C PHE A 151 -13.48 -7.39 23.67
N PHE A 152 -12.57 -8.10 24.35
CA PHE A 152 -11.18 -8.20 23.91
C PHE A 152 -11.02 -8.91 22.57
N LEU A 153 -11.84 -9.92 22.30
CA LEU A 153 -11.88 -10.57 20.99
C LEU A 153 -12.32 -9.59 19.91
N PHE A 154 -13.41 -8.84 20.14
CA PHE A 154 -13.90 -7.79 19.24
C PHE A 154 -12.83 -6.71 18.99
N LEU A 155 -12.14 -6.26 20.05
CA LEU A 155 -11.06 -5.30 19.97
C LEU A 155 -9.88 -5.86 19.14
N GLY A 156 -9.48 -7.10 19.42
CA GLY A 156 -8.40 -7.79 18.73
C GLY A 156 -8.68 -7.95 17.23
N LEU A 157 -9.88 -8.40 16.86
CA LEU A 157 -10.31 -8.51 15.46
C LEU A 157 -10.30 -7.14 14.76
N SER A 158 -10.73 -6.08 15.45
CA SER A 158 -10.73 -4.71 14.94
C SER A 158 -9.31 -4.19 14.69
N ILE A 159 -8.38 -4.44 15.62
CA ILE A 159 -6.96 -4.08 15.47
C ILE A 159 -6.32 -4.86 14.31
N ILE A 160 -6.55 -6.17 14.22
CA ILE A 160 -6.02 -7.00 13.11
C ILE A 160 -6.52 -6.46 11.77
N ARG A 161 -7.82 -6.12 11.67
CA ARG A 161 -8.40 -5.52 10.46
C ARG A 161 -7.73 -4.20 10.10
N LEU A 162 -7.45 -3.33 11.08
CA LEU A 162 -6.72 -2.07 10.88
C LEU A 162 -5.29 -2.29 10.37
N VAL A 163 -4.56 -3.24 10.96
CA VAL A 163 -3.19 -3.59 10.53
C VAL A 163 -3.20 -4.12 9.09
N LEU A 164 -4.14 -4.99 8.75
CA LEU A 164 -4.30 -5.49 7.38
C LEU A 164 -4.64 -4.37 6.38
N ALA A 165 -5.43 -3.37 6.78
CA ALA A 165 -5.73 -2.21 5.94
C ALA A 165 -4.47 -1.36 5.66
N LEU A 166 -3.56 -1.21 6.62
CA LEU A 166 -2.27 -0.55 6.39
C LEU A 166 -1.38 -1.33 5.42
N VAL A 167 -1.32 -2.66 5.57
CA VAL A 167 -0.58 -3.52 4.64
C VAL A 167 -1.18 -3.43 3.23
N LEU A 168 -2.51 -3.44 3.12
CA LEU A 168 -3.20 -3.24 1.85
C LEU A 168 -2.85 -1.88 1.24
N TRP A 169 -2.83 -0.80 2.03
CA TRP A 169 -2.49 0.54 1.54
C TRP A 169 -1.09 0.59 0.92
N TYR A 170 -0.11 -0.06 1.52
CA TYR A 170 1.23 -0.21 0.94
C TYR A 170 1.19 -0.91 -0.43
N TYR A 171 0.46 -2.02 -0.56
CA TYR A 171 0.36 -2.71 -1.85
C TYR A 171 -0.42 -1.90 -2.89
N VAL A 172 -1.44 -1.14 -2.49
CA VAL A 172 -2.17 -0.22 -3.38
C VAL A 172 -1.24 0.87 -3.91
N LEU A 173 -0.35 1.42 -3.08
CA LEU A 173 0.67 2.40 -3.51
C LEU A 173 1.58 1.82 -4.59
N VAL A 174 2.09 0.61 -4.38
CA VAL A 174 2.94 -0.07 -5.36
C VAL A 174 2.16 -0.36 -6.65
N LEU A 175 0.90 -0.80 -6.53
CA LEU A 175 0.04 -1.06 -7.69
C LEU A 175 -0.30 0.22 -8.47
N ALA A 176 -0.48 1.34 -7.79
CA ALA A 176 -0.68 2.65 -8.40
C ALA A 176 0.57 3.06 -9.21
N ALA A 177 1.77 2.90 -8.64
CA ALA A 177 3.02 3.17 -9.34
C ALA A 177 3.18 2.32 -10.61
N ILE A 178 2.83 1.03 -10.55
CA ILE A 178 2.84 0.13 -11.71
C ILE A 178 1.85 0.63 -12.79
N ARG A 179 0.65 1.04 -12.39
CA ARG A 179 -0.39 1.52 -13.34
C ARG A 179 -0.07 2.86 -13.98
N ILE A 180 0.56 3.77 -13.24
CA ILE A 180 1.03 5.06 -13.78
C ILE A 180 2.03 4.82 -14.92
N ASN A 181 2.87 3.81 -14.78
CA ASN A 181 3.88 3.45 -15.77
C ASN A 181 3.35 2.52 -16.89
N GLY A 182 2.03 2.27 -16.94
CA GLY A 182 1.37 1.49 -17.99
C GLY A 182 1.21 0.00 -17.71
N GLY A 183 1.58 -0.48 -16.51
CA GLY A 183 1.41 -1.89 -16.12
C GLY A 183 0.04 -2.19 -15.50
N SER A 184 -0.51 -3.37 -15.73
CA SER A 184 -1.80 -3.77 -15.13
C SER A 184 -1.68 -4.24 -13.67
N GLY A 185 -0.50 -4.78 -13.31
CA GLY A 185 -0.21 -5.41 -12.01
C GLY A 185 -0.80 -6.81 -11.79
N TRP A 186 -1.47 -7.36 -12.80
CA TRP A 186 -2.01 -8.72 -12.79
C TRP A 186 -0.99 -9.79 -13.17
N GLU A 187 0.01 -9.40 -13.96
CA GLU A 187 1.10 -10.26 -14.42
C GLU A 187 2.38 -10.01 -13.63
N LYS A 188 3.16 -11.08 -13.43
CA LYS A 188 4.50 -10.97 -12.88
C LYS A 188 5.43 -10.55 -14.01
N VAL A 189 6.01 -9.36 -13.92
CA VAL A 189 6.98 -8.87 -14.89
C VAL A 189 8.25 -8.54 -14.11
N SER A 190 9.38 -9.05 -14.57
CA SER A 190 10.69 -8.70 -14.02
C SER A 190 10.89 -7.18 -14.13
N ALA A 191 11.57 -6.57 -13.15
CA ALA A 191 11.93 -5.14 -13.23
C ALA A 191 12.62 -4.80 -14.55
N LEU A 192 13.51 -5.70 -14.99
CA LEU A 192 14.29 -5.55 -16.20
C LEU A 192 13.43 -5.65 -17.46
N ASP A 193 12.52 -6.62 -17.52
CA ASP A 193 11.60 -6.78 -18.66
C ASP A 193 10.66 -5.58 -18.76
N TYR A 194 10.25 -5.03 -17.61
CA TYR A 194 9.42 -3.84 -17.53
C TYR A 194 10.15 -2.59 -18.03
N GLU A 195 11.41 -2.40 -17.64
CA GLU A 195 12.25 -1.31 -18.17
C GLU A 195 12.46 -1.45 -19.67
N ILE A 196 12.80 -2.65 -20.15
CA ILE A 196 12.99 -2.92 -21.59
C ILE A 196 11.72 -2.60 -22.39
N LEU A 197 10.55 -2.96 -21.88
CA LEU A 197 9.27 -2.66 -22.54
C LEU A 197 8.96 -1.16 -22.60
N ASN A 198 9.40 -0.38 -21.60
CA ASN A 198 9.09 1.05 -21.50
C ASN A 198 10.10 1.96 -22.21
N ILE A 199 11.31 1.49 -22.50
CA ILE A 199 12.34 2.24 -23.24
C ILE A 199 11.81 2.83 -24.57
N PRO A 200 11.10 2.09 -25.45
CA PRO A 200 10.59 2.64 -26.71
C PRO A 200 9.62 3.80 -26.50
N HIS A 201 8.76 3.72 -25.48
CA HIS A 201 7.77 4.74 -25.17
C HIS A 201 8.43 6.00 -24.58
N GLN A 202 9.48 5.83 -23.77
CA GLN A 202 10.28 6.94 -23.25
C GLN A 202 11.07 7.65 -24.35
N ILE A 203 11.65 6.89 -25.30
CA ILE A 203 12.35 7.44 -26.47
C ILE A 203 11.39 8.29 -27.31
N LYS A 204 10.20 7.78 -27.60
CA LYS A 204 9.19 8.51 -28.38
C LYS A 204 8.75 9.81 -27.69
N GLY A 205 8.54 9.78 -26.37
CA GLY A 205 8.21 10.98 -25.60
C GLY A 205 9.35 12.01 -25.53
N LEU A 206 10.61 11.55 -25.52
CA LEU A 206 11.79 12.41 -25.62
C LEU A 206 11.93 13.04 -27.02
N GLU A 207 11.64 12.27 -28.06
CA GLU A 207 11.65 12.73 -29.45
C GLU A 207 10.58 13.81 -29.70
N GLU A 208 9.35 13.60 -29.21
CA GLU A 208 8.28 14.59 -29.26
C GLU A 208 8.65 15.88 -28.50
N LYS A 209 9.24 15.76 -27.31
CA LYS A 209 9.75 16.92 -26.55
C LYS A 209 10.88 17.63 -27.29
N HIS A 210 11.76 16.89 -27.97
CA HIS A 210 12.85 17.46 -28.76
C HIS A 210 12.31 18.24 -29.97
N ILE A 211 11.35 17.67 -30.69
CA ILE A 211 10.66 18.33 -31.81
C ILE A 211 9.93 19.59 -31.34
N ALA A 212 9.21 19.52 -30.21
CA ALA A 212 8.51 20.66 -29.64
C ALA A 212 9.48 21.79 -29.23
N ARG A 213 10.62 21.46 -28.61
CA ARG A 213 11.67 22.44 -28.30
C ARG A 213 12.27 23.06 -29.55
N LYS A 214 12.50 22.27 -30.60
CA LYS A 214 13.01 22.78 -31.89
C LYS A 214 12.03 23.76 -32.52
N ARG A 215 10.73 23.47 -32.51
CA ARG A 215 9.66 24.37 -32.98
C ARG A 215 9.58 25.66 -32.19
N LEU A 216 9.61 25.56 -30.85
CA LEU A 216 9.63 26.74 -29.97
C LEU A 216 10.86 27.61 -30.23
N ARG A 217 12.04 26.99 -30.35
CA ARG A 217 13.28 27.72 -30.65
C ARG A 217 13.20 28.43 -32.01
N SER A 218 12.71 27.77 -33.06
CA SER A 218 12.52 28.43 -34.36
C SER A 218 11.50 29.59 -34.31
N ALA A 219 10.46 29.47 -33.47
CA ALA A 219 9.49 30.55 -33.29
C ALA A 219 10.11 31.75 -32.54
N PHE A 220 10.94 31.51 -31.53
CA PHE A 220 11.66 32.56 -30.81
C PHE A 220 12.74 33.24 -31.67
N GLU A 221 13.43 32.48 -32.52
CA GLU A 221 14.38 33.03 -33.50
C GLU A 221 13.67 33.89 -34.56
N ALA A 222 12.50 33.44 -35.07
CA ALA A 222 11.68 34.22 -36.00
C ALA A 222 11.11 35.51 -35.38
N ALA A 223 10.82 35.50 -34.07
CA ALA A 223 10.38 36.66 -33.31
C ALA A 223 11.52 37.61 -32.92
N GLY A 224 12.78 37.29 -33.24
CA GLY A 224 13.96 38.11 -32.89
C GLY A 224 14.31 38.13 -31.40
N LEU A 225 13.74 37.22 -30.61
CA LEU A 225 13.93 37.15 -29.16
C LEU A 225 15.20 36.39 -28.76
N ILE A 226 15.77 35.57 -29.66
CA ILE A 226 16.99 34.80 -29.45
C ILE A 226 17.87 34.93 -30.69
N PRO A 227 19.20 35.19 -30.55
CA PRO A 227 20.10 35.21 -31.69
C PRO A 227 20.15 33.84 -32.38
N SER A 228 19.97 33.83 -33.70
CA SER A 228 20.10 32.61 -34.52
C SER A 228 21.52 32.07 -34.38
N ASN A 229 21.68 30.97 -33.64
CA ASN A 229 23.00 30.37 -33.45
C ASN A 229 23.38 29.57 -34.70
N LYS A 230 24.03 30.24 -35.65
CA LYS A 230 24.57 29.63 -36.88
C LYS A 230 25.92 28.90 -36.65
N GLY A 231 26.35 28.64 -35.42
CA GLY A 231 27.65 28.02 -35.15
C GLY A 231 27.60 26.93 -34.07
N TYR A 232 28.22 25.80 -34.41
CA TYR A 232 28.52 24.63 -33.56
C TYR A 232 27.40 23.60 -33.35
N ILE A 233 27.19 22.78 -34.38
CA ILE A 233 26.98 21.34 -34.18
C ILE A 233 28.39 20.73 -34.19
N PRO A 234 28.95 20.22 -33.08
CA PRO A 234 30.09 19.31 -33.19
C PRO A 234 29.56 18.04 -33.86
N GLU A 235 30.07 17.75 -35.06
CA GLU A 235 29.94 16.44 -35.67
C GLU A 235 30.43 15.40 -34.66
N ILE A 236 29.51 14.61 -34.13
CA ILE A 236 29.85 13.36 -33.45
C ILE A 236 30.29 12.42 -34.58
N ILE A 237 31.59 12.44 -34.87
CA ILE A 237 32.23 11.46 -35.73
C ILE A 237 32.19 10.14 -34.95
N CYS A 238 31.30 9.24 -35.36
CA CYS A 238 31.39 7.83 -34.97
C CYS A 238 32.54 7.19 -35.76
N THR A 239 33.67 6.96 -35.10
CA THR A 239 34.65 5.91 -35.45
C THR A 239 34.63 4.83 -34.40
#